data_AF-A0A6J0ULZ2-F1
#
_entry.id   AF-A0A6J0ULZ2-F1
#
_cell.length_a   1.000
_cell.length_b   1.000
_cell.length_c   1.000
_cell.angle_alpha   90.00
_cell.angle_beta   90.00
_cell.angle_gamma   90.00
#
_symmetry.space_group_name_H-M   'P 1'
#
loop_
_entity.id
_entity.type
_entity.pdbx_description
1 polymer ?
#
loop_
_entity_poly.entity_id
_entity_poly.type
_entity_poly.pdbx_seq_one_letter_code
_entity_poly.pdbx_strand_id
1 'polypeptide(L)'
;MATLARLQERLLGFKEEYFLRNRYVDEYRKTEYDAAVKIQSWFRGCKVRAYIRHLNKMMVFIQKWWRGYLGRKKFRKMVKTAYFIMKMNFYNEMAVRIQKRWRGYYIRKYIHNYYALKKYLEAIALNNEMVRKELDEFAEMKEKEEAKKALEREEKKKDYLARKMHYLLSTEQGPFRDPVEVLQQRYKPLEPSLQGAASDMSLQLAREKVKEEEWRKRLHDDVFLPFSGHEPDKYVPSIQRTSKYGQTSYGLKHFREEYPEKWITNKDFLTVLPSIHLFGKYGKTYSRAGQIV
;
A
#
# COMPACT_ATOMS: atom_id res chain seq x y z
N MET A 1 -21.50 -133.95 53.08
CA MET A 1 -22.02 -133.01 54.09
C MET A 1 -20.93 -132.13 54.71
N ALA A 2 -19.80 -132.67 55.20
CA ALA A 2 -18.75 -131.88 55.87
C ALA A 2 -18.02 -130.83 54.98
N THR A 3 -17.86 -131.09 53.69
CA THR A 3 -17.20 -130.17 52.74
C THR A 3 -18.05 -128.94 52.42
N LEU A 4 -19.37 -129.13 52.30
CA LEU A 4 -20.33 -128.06 52.00
C LEU A 4 -20.49 -127.11 53.19
N ALA A 5 -20.50 -127.64 54.41
CA ALA A 5 -20.52 -126.84 55.64
C ALA A 5 -19.26 -125.97 55.79
N ARG A 6 -18.06 -126.50 55.52
CA ARG A 6 -16.80 -125.71 55.53
C ARG A 6 -16.78 -124.61 54.48
N LEU A 7 -17.35 -124.87 53.30
CA LEU A 7 -17.46 -123.85 52.26
C LEU A 7 -18.47 -122.76 52.63
N GLN A 8 -19.59 -123.10 53.27
CA GLN A 8 -20.56 -122.12 53.77
C GLN A 8 -19.98 -121.24 54.87
N GLU A 9 -19.21 -121.81 55.80
CA GLU A 9 -18.54 -121.07 56.87
C GLU A 9 -17.48 -120.11 56.31
N ARG A 10 -16.70 -120.55 55.32
CA ARG A 10 -15.73 -119.70 54.61
C ARG A 10 -16.39 -118.61 53.76
N LEU A 11 -17.55 -118.88 53.18
CA LEU A 11 -18.33 -117.92 52.41
C LEU A 11 -18.93 -116.83 53.31
N LEU A 12 -19.34 -117.17 54.53
CA LEU A 12 -19.80 -116.22 55.54
C LEU A 12 -18.66 -115.28 55.95
N GLY A 13 -17.48 -115.82 56.28
CA GLY A 13 -16.29 -115.00 56.58
C GLY A 13 -15.91 -114.07 55.42
N PHE A 14 -15.95 -114.56 54.18
CA PHE A 14 -15.67 -113.72 53.00
C PHE A 14 -16.70 -112.60 52.79
N LYS A 15 -17.98 -112.87 53.08
CA LYS A 15 -19.03 -111.84 53.04
C LYS A 15 -18.80 -110.78 54.12
N GLU A 16 -18.48 -111.19 55.34
CA GLU A 16 -18.19 -110.27 56.44
C GLU A 16 -16.96 -109.39 56.13
N GLU A 17 -15.87 -109.97 55.63
CA GLU A 17 -14.69 -109.23 55.16
C GLU A 17 -15.05 -108.22 54.06
N TYR A 18 -15.88 -108.62 53.09
CA TYR A 18 -16.35 -107.73 52.02
C TYR A 18 -17.16 -106.55 52.56
N PHE A 19 -18.08 -106.79 53.49
CA PHE A 19 -18.89 -105.73 54.11
C PHE A 19 -18.04 -104.78 54.95
N LEU A 20 -17.08 -105.31 55.74
CA LEU A 20 -16.17 -104.49 56.53
C LEU A 20 -15.28 -103.62 55.64
N ARG A 21 -14.75 -104.18 54.55
CA ARG A 21 -13.97 -103.44 53.55
C ARG A 21 -14.78 -102.33 52.91
N ASN A 22 -16.01 -102.62 52.46
CA ASN A 22 -16.86 -101.60 51.87
C ASN A 22 -17.25 -100.51 52.87
N ARG A 23 -17.57 -100.87 54.12
CA ARG A 23 -17.89 -99.89 55.17
C ARG A 23 -16.71 -98.96 55.45
N TYR A 24 -15.49 -99.51 55.52
CA TYR A 24 -14.27 -98.73 55.66
C TYR A 24 -14.05 -97.78 54.47
N VAL A 25 -14.24 -98.25 53.23
CA VAL A 25 -14.14 -97.39 52.03
C VAL A 25 -15.22 -96.30 52.01
N ASP A 26 -16.44 -96.62 52.46
CA ASP A 26 -17.55 -95.68 52.52
C ASP A 26 -17.29 -94.52 53.49
N GLU A 27 -16.54 -94.75 54.57
CA GLU A 27 -16.12 -93.69 55.52
C GLU A 27 -15.27 -92.60 54.84
N TYR A 28 -14.40 -92.95 53.88
CA TYR A 28 -13.53 -92.01 53.17
C TYR A 28 -14.14 -91.48 51.85
N ARG A 29 -15.17 -92.11 51.31
CA ARG A 29 -15.77 -91.73 50.01
C ARG A 29 -16.13 -90.24 49.94
N LYS A 30 -16.70 -89.68 51.02
CA LYS A 30 -17.13 -88.28 51.04
C LYS A 30 -15.93 -87.33 51.05
N THR A 31 -14.89 -87.63 51.82
CA THR A 31 -13.70 -86.79 51.92
C THR A 31 -12.88 -86.81 50.62
N GLU A 32 -12.76 -87.99 50.00
CA GLU A 32 -12.15 -88.16 48.68
C GLU A 32 -12.92 -87.41 47.59
N TYR A 33 -14.26 -87.52 47.61
CA TYR A 33 -15.12 -86.78 46.67
C TYR A 33 -14.96 -85.27 46.84
N ASP A 34 -15.01 -84.75 48.07
CA ASP A 34 -14.86 -83.32 48.34
C ASP A 34 -13.47 -82.82 47.94
N ALA A 35 -12.41 -83.60 48.18
CA ALA A 35 -11.06 -83.29 47.73
C ALA A 35 -10.95 -83.27 46.20
N ALA A 36 -11.55 -84.24 45.51
CA ALA A 36 -11.62 -84.28 44.05
C ALA A 36 -12.37 -83.07 43.50
N VAL A 37 -13.52 -82.70 44.07
CA VAL A 37 -14.27 -81.50 43.66
C VAL A 37 -13.47 -80.22 43.87
N LYS A 38 -12.71 -80.10 44.97
CA LYS A 38 -11.80 -78.96 45.20
C LYS A 38 -10.71 -78.86 44.13
N ILE A 39 -10.05 -79.97 43.81
CA ILE A 39 -9.00 -80.00 42.76
C ILE A 39 -9.60 -79.65 41.40
N GLN A 40 -10.73 -80.25 41.04
CA GLN A 40 -11.37 -80.00 39.75
C GLN A 40 -11.88 -78.57 39.61
N SER A 41 -12.53 -78.02 40.65
CA SER A 41 -13.02 -76.63 40.63
C SER A 41 -11.87 -75.63 40.55
N TRP A 42 -10.77 -75.88 41.27
CA TRP A 42 -9.54 -75.09 41.15
C TRP A 42 -8.98 -75.11 39.74
N PHE A 43 -8.84 -76.29 39.13
CA PHE A 43 -8.32 -76.44 37.76
C PHE A 43 -9.23 -75.76 36.72
N ARG A 44 -10.55 -75.95 36.82
CA ARG A 44 -11.53 -75.26 35.96
C ARG A 44 -11.38 -73.75 36.09
N GLY A 45 -11.22 -73.24 37.31
CA GLY A 45 -10.94 -71.82 37.56
C GLY A 45 -9.62 -71.34 36.93
N CYS A 46 -8.55 -72.13 37.03
CA CYS A 46 -7.26 -71.82 36.39
C CYS A 46 -7.39 -71.70 34.87
N LYS A 47 -8.11 -72.62 34.22
CA LYS A 47 -8.37 -72.60 32.78
C LYS A 47 -9.15 -71.34 32.36
N VAL A 48 -10.23 -71.02 33.06
CA VAL A 48 -11.06 -69.84 32.77
C VAL A 48 -10.25 -68.54 32.96
N ARG A 49 -9.49 -68.42 34.06
CA ARG A 49 -8.65 -67.23 34.32
C ARG A 49 -7.54 -67.07 33.27
N ALA A 50 -6.96 -68.17 32.77
CA ALA A 50 -5.99 -68.11 31.67
C ALA A 50 -6.63 -67.59 30.39
N TYR A 51 -7.83 -68.08 30.06
CA TYR A 51 -8.59 -67.63 28.89
C TYR A 51 -8.98 -66.14 28.98
N ILE A 52 -9.50 -65.68 30.12
CA ILE A 52 -9.82 -64.27 30.34
C ILE A 52 -8.58 -63.37 30.18
N ARG A 53 -7.42 -63.79 30.72
CA ARG A 53 -6.16 -63.05 30.53
C ARG A 53 -5.78 -62.95 29.05
N HIS A 54 -5.95 -64.02 28.29
CA HIS A 54 -5.71 -64.02 26.85
C HIS A 54 -6.65 -63.05 26.12
N LEU A 55 -7.95 -63.09 26.41
CA LEU A 55 -8.93 -62.17 25.82
C LEU A 55 -8.62 -60.70 26.14
N ASN A 56 -8.31 -60.41 27.40
CA ASN A 56 -7.93 -59.06 27.83
C ASN A 56 -6.67 -58.57 27.10
N LYS A 57 -5.66 -59.45 26.91
CA LYS A 57 -4.46 -59.12 26.13
C LYS A 57 -4.81 -58.77 24.67
N MET A 58 -5.69 -59.54 24.04
CA MET A 58 -6.14 -59.26 22.66
C MET A 58 -6.91 -57.94 22.58
N MET A 59 -7.79 -57.66 23.53
CA MET A 59 -8.50 -56.39 23.60
C MET A 59 -7.52 -55.21 23.78
N VAL A 60 -6.52 -55.33 24.65
CA VAL A 60 -5.49 -54.29 24.83
C VAL A 60 -4.74 -54.03 23.53
N PHE A 61 -4.42 -55.06 22.74
CA PHE A 61 -3.80 -54.86 21.42
C PHE A 61 -4.71 -54.04 20.50
N ILE A 62 -5.97 -54.45 20.33
CA ILE A 62 -6.92 -53.74 19.46
C ILE A 62 -7.05 -52.28 19.90
N GLN A 63 -7.23 -52.03 21.19
CA GLN A 63 -7.36 -50.67 21.72
C GLN A 63 -6.07 -49.85 21.53
N LYS A 64 -4.89 -50.44 21.75
CA LYS A 64 -3.59 -49.78 21.52
C LYS A 64 -3.44 -49.34 20.07
N TRP A 65 -3.76 -50.23 19.12
CA TRP A 65 -3.71 -49.92 17.70
C TRP A 65 -4.69 -48.82 17.31
N TRP A 66 -5.92 -48.86 17.83
CA TRP A 66 -6.94 -47.85 17.57
C TRP A 66 -6.54 -46.46 18.10
N ARG A 67 -6.06 -46.37 19.35
CA ARG A 67 -5.57 -45.12 19.93
C ARG A 67 -4.42 -44.53 19.10
N GLY A 68 -3.50 -45.39 18.64
CA GLY A 68 -2.42 -44.99 17.73
C GLY A 68 -2.92 -44.49 16.37
N TYR A 69 -3.92 -45.15 15.78
CA TYR A 69 -4.54 -44.73 14.53
C TYR A 69 -5.20 -43.34 14.66
N LEU A 70 -5.98 -43.10 15.72
CA LEU A 70 -6.62 -41.81 15.98
C LEU A 70 -5.58 -40.68 16.09
N GLY A 71 -4.49 -40.90 16.83
CA GLY A 71 -3.39 -39.95 16.93
C GLY A 71 -2.78 -39.61 15.58
N ARG A 72 -2.44 -40.63 14.78
CA ARG A 72 -1.89 -40.45 13.43
C ARG A 72 -2.85 -39.74 12.49
N LYS A 73 -4.15 -40.02 12.56
CA LYS A 73 -5.18 -39.34 11.75
C LYS A 73 -5.24 -37.85 12.07
N LYS A 74 -5.23 -37.47 13.36
CA LYS A 74 -5.19 -36.07 13.79
C LYS A 74 -3.91 -35.37 13.34
N PHE A 75 -2.76 -36.02 13.52
CA PHE A 75 -1.46 -35.49 13.10
C PHE A 75 -1.39 -35.22 11.60
N ARG A 76 -1.83 -36.17 10.75
CA ARG A 76 -1.89 -35.97 9.30
C ARG A 76 -2.74 -34.76 8.90
N LYS A 77 -3.89 -34.55 9.56
CA LYS A 77 -4.73 -33.36 9.34
C LYS A 77 -3.97 -32.09 9.71
N MET A 78 -3.31 -32.06 10.86
CA MET A 78 -2.53 -30.93 11.35
C MET A 78 -1.38 -30.56 10.40
N VAL A 79 -0.61 -31.54 9.92
CA VAL A 79 0.48 -31.33 8.96
C VAL A 79 -0.07 -30.77 7.64
N LYS A 80 -1.16 -31.34 7.13
CA LYS A 80 -1.82 -30.86 5.90
C LYS A 80 -2.28 -29.41 6.06
N THR A 81 -2.91 -29.05 7.18
CA THR A 81 -3.32 -27.66 7.45
C THR A 81 -2.14 -26.71 7.57
N ALA A 82 -1.08 -27.11 8.28
CA ALA A 82 0.12 -26.29 8.44
C ALA A 82 0.80 -26.01 7.08
N TYR A 83 0.90 -27.03 6.23
CA TYR A 83 1.40 -26.88 4.87
C TYR A 83 0.57 -25.88 4.05
N PHE A 84 -0.76 -25.98 4.09
CA PHE A 84 -1.63 -25.06 3.37
C PHE A 84 -1.50 -23.62 3.88
N ILE A 85 -1.42 -23.42 5.20
CA ILE A 85 -1.20 -22.10 5.80
C ILE A 85 0.13 -21.51 5.32
N MET A 86 1.22 -22.29 5.40
CA MET A 86 2.54 -21.85 4.95
C MET A 86 2.54 -21.46 3.47
N LYS A 87 1.94 -22.31 2.61
CA LYS A 87 1.82 -22.05 1.17
C LYS A 87 0.97 -20.81 0.89
N MET A 88 -0.16 -20.65 1.59
CA MET A 88 -1.04 -19.48 1.44
C MET A 88 -0.32 -18.19 1.87
N ASN A 89 0.39 -18.21 2.99
CA ASN A 89 1.17 -17.07 3.49
C ASN A 89 2.24 -16.63 2.48
N PHE A 90 2.95 -17.59 1.86
CA PHE A 90 3.93 -17.29 0.82
C PHE A 90 3.31 -16.54 -0.37
N TYR A 91 2.20 -17.05 -0.92
CA TYR A 91 1.54 -16.37 -2.04
C TYR A 91 0.94 -15.02 -1.64
N ASN A 92 0.38 -14.91 -0.45
CA ASN A 92 -0.13 -13.64 0.07
C ASN A 92 0.99 -12.59 0.16
N GLU A 93 2.17 -12.97 0.65
CA GLU A 93 3.32 -12.07 0.70
C GLU A 93 3.72 -11.58 -0.70
N MET A 94 3.80 -12.50 -1.67
CA MET A 94 4.12 -12.15 -3.06
C MET A 94 3.05 -11.25 -3.68
N ALA A 95 1.77 -11.54 -3.43
CA ALA A 95 0.65 -10.74 -3.89
C ALA A 95 0.72 -9.31 -3.32
N VAL A 96 1.00 -9.15 -2.02
CA VAL A 96 1.15 -7.84 -1.38
C VAL A 96 2.29 -7.05 -2.03
N ARG A 97 3.43 -7.66 -2.35
CA ARG A 97 4.55 -7.00 -3.04
C ARG A 97 4.13 -6.47 -4.42
N ILE A 98 3.46 -7.31 -5.21
CA ILE A 98 2.96 -6.95 -6.54
C ILE A 98 1.94 -5.80 -6.42
N GLN A 99 0.97 -5.93 -5.52
CA GLN A 99 -0.07 -4.93 -5.32
C GLN A 99 0.51 -3.60 -4.82
N LYS A 100 1.48 -3.60 -3.89
CA LYS A 100 2.18 -2.40 -3.42
C LYS A 100 2.85 -1.66 -4.58
N ARG A 101 3.56 -2.40 -5.44
CA ARG A 101 4.22 -1.84 -6.63
C ARG A 101 3.20 -1.23 -7.58
N TRP A 102 2.10 -1.94 -7.84
CA TRP A 102 1.03 -1.47 -8.71
C TRP A 102 0.33 -0.22 -8.19
N ARG A 103 -0.07 -0.20 -6.91
CA ARG A 103 -0.68 0.98 -6.26
C ARG A 103 0.22 2.21 -6.38
N GLY A 104 1.53 2.05 -6.14
CA GLY A 104 2.49 3.14 -6.31
C GLY A 104 2.65 3.61 -7.75
N TYR A 105 2.63 2.70 -8.72
CA TYR A 105 2.60 3.06 -10.15
C TYR A 105 1.33 3.85 -10.51
N TYR A 106 0.17 3.35 -10.11
CA TYR A 106 -1.12 3.94 -10.44
C TYR A 106 -1.24 5.38 -9.94
N ILE A 107 -0.87 5.63 -8.68
CA ILE A 107 -0.91 6.98 -8.10
C ILE A 107 0.00 7.93 -8.88
N ARG A 108 1.25 7.55 -9.15
CA ARG A 108 2.22 8.40 -9.86
C ARG A 108 1.85 8.68 -11.30
N LYS A 109 1.09 7.79 -11.94
CA LYS A 109 0.67 7.95 -13.33
C LYS A 109 -0.63 8.71 -13.49
N TYR A 110 -1.63 8.42 -12.65
CA TYR A 110 -3.00 8.86 -12.90
C TYR A 110 -3.57 9.84 -11.86
N ILE A 111 -3.01 9.91 -10.65
CA ILE A 111 -3.56 10.75 -9.57
C ILE A 111 -2.65 11.93 -9.29
N HIS A 112 -1.37 11.69 -9.00
CA HIS A 112 -0.45 12.71 -8.52
C HIS A 112 0.83 12.77 -9.36
N ASN A 113 0.97 13.87 -10.11
CA ASN A 113 2.19 14.21 -10.84
C ASN A 113 3.02 15.23 -10.04
N TYR A 114 4.02 14.72 -9.33
CA TYR A 114 4.91 15.53 -8.49
C TYR A 114 5.60 16.66 -9.28
N TYR A 115 6.10 16.37 -10.48
CA TYR A 115 6.83 17.36 -11.28
C TYR A 115 5.91 18.48 -11.77
N ALA A 116 4.66 18.15 -12.13
CA ALA A 116 3.66 19.15 -12.49
C ALA A 116 3.31 20.05 -11.30
N LEU A 117 3.11 19.46 -10.11
CA LEU A 117 2.86 20.24 -8.89
C LEU A 117 4.06 21.12 -8.52
N LYS A 118 5.28 20.60 -8.61
CA LYS A 118 6.49 21.36 -8.32
C LYS A 118 6.63 22.57 -9.24
N LYS A 119 6.45 22.38 -10.55
CA LYS A 119 6.50 23.48 -11.54
C LYS A 119 5.42 24.53 -11.26
N TYR A 120 4.22 24.10 -10.89
CA TYR A 120 3.13 25.00 -10.51
C TYR A 120 3.47 25.85 -9.28
N LEU A 121 4.03 25.23 -8.22
CA LEU A 121 4.44 25.95 -7.01
C LEU A 121 5.61 26.91 -7.27
N GLU A 122 6.59 26.51 -8.10
CA GLU A 122 7.69 27.38 -8.53
C GLU A 122 7.15 28.60 -9.30
N ALA A 123 6.20 28.40 -10.21
CA ALA A 123 5.55 29.50 -10.93
C ALA A 123 4.76 30.43 -10.00
N ILE A 124 4.04 29.89 -9.02
CA ILE A 124 3.36 30.71 -7.98
C ILE A 124 4.38 31.53 -7.19
N ALA A 125 5.49 30.92 -6.79
CA ALA A 125 6.52 31.60 -6.01
C ALA A 125 7.10 32.79 -6.78
N LEU A 126 7.40 32.61 -8.08
CA LEU A 126 7.86 33.68 -8.96
C LEU A 126 6.81 34.78 -9.12
N ASN A 127 5.54 34.44 -9.35
CA ASN A 127 4.46 35.43 -9.46
C ASN A 127 4.28 36.22 -8.16
N ASN A 128 4.34 35.56 -7.01
CA ASN A 128 4.25 36.23 -5.72
C ASN A 128 5.43 37.19 -5.50
N GLU A 129 6.64 36.83 -5.97
CA GLU A 129 7.79 37.71 -5.89
C GLU A 129 7.65 38.94 -6.81
N MET A 130 7.12 38.76 -8.02
CA MET A 130 6.82 39.88 -8.93
C MET A 130 5.78 40.82 -8.32
N VAL A 131 4.66 40.27 -7.81
CA VAL A 131 3.61 41.08 -7.17
C VAL A 131 4.15 41.85 -5.96
N ARG A 132 5.05 41.25 -5.16
CA ARG A 132 5.69 41.97 -4.05
C ARG A 132 6.51 43.17 -4.55
N LYS A 133 7.33 42.98 -5.59
CA LYS A 133 8.12 44.06 -6.19
C LYS A 133 7.23 45.17 -6.75
N GLU A 134 6.15 44.81 -7.45
CA GLU A 134 5.18 45.79 -7.95
C GLU A 134 4.51 46.58 -6.83
N LEU A 135 4.18 45.93 -5.71
CA LEU A 135 3.62 46.60 -4.53
C LEU A 135 4.62 47.56 -3.89
N ASP A 136 5.90 47.16 -3.79
CA ASP A 136 6.97 48.01 -3.26
C ASP A 136 7.19 49.24 -4.16
N GLU A 137 7.26 49.04 -5.48
CA GLU A 137 7.37 50.13 -6.46
C GLU A 137 6.17 51.07 -6.40
N PHE A 138 4.96 50.53 -6.28
CA PHE A 138 3.74 51.33 -6.14
C PHE A 138 3.74 52.16 -4.85
N ALA A 139 4.22 51.59 -3.73
CA ALA A 139 4.36 52.30 -2.47
C ALA A 139 5.34 53.47 -2.60
N GLU A 140 6.52 53.25 -3.20
CA GLU A 140 7.47 54.33 -3.46
C GLU A 140 6.90 55.43 -4.35
N MET A 141 6.18 55.04 -5.42
CA MET A 141 5.55 56.00 -6.32
C MET A 141 4.50 56.83 -5.60
N LYS A 142 3.72 56.21 -4.70
CA LYS A 142 2.75 56.91 -3.86
C LYS A 142 3.41 57.88 -2.89
N GLU A 143 4.46 57.46 -2.20
CA GLU A 143 5.22 58.33 -1.29
C GLU A 143 5.82 59.54 -2.03
N LYS A 144 6.41 59.32 -3.21
CA LYS A 144 6.94 60.39 -4.07
C LYS A 144 5.83 61.35 -4.53
N GLU A 145 4.66 60.82 -4.91
CA GLU A 145 3.50 61.62 -5.30
C GLU A 145 2.99 62.48 -4.13
N GLU A 146 2.90 61.91 -2.93
CA GLU A 146 2.48 62.62 -1.71
C GLU A 146 3.48 63.69 -1.29
N ALA A 147 4.78 63.37 -1.35
CA ALA A 147 5.86 64.33 -1.09
C ALA A 147 5.82 65.50 -2.07
N LYS A 148 5.61 65.24 -3.37
CA LYS A 148 5.43 66.28 -4.38
C LYS A 148 4.21 67.14 -4.11
N LYS A 149 3.06 66.53 -3.78
CA LYS A 149 1.84 67.26 -3.39
C LYS A 149 2.02 68.07 -2.12
N ALA A 150 2.84 67.60 -1.17
CA ALA A 150 3.18 68.34 0.05
C ALA A 150 4.05 69.56 -0.27
N LEU A 151 5.05 69.39 -1.13
CA LEU A 151 5.89 70.48 -1.62
C LEU A 151 5.05 71.54 -2.35
N GLU A 152 4.19 71.15 -3.28
CA GLU A 152 3.28 72.05 -3.98
C GLU A 152 2.34 72.79 -3.03
N ARG A 153 1.87 72.14 -1.96
CA ARG A 153 1.07 72.79 -0.91
C ARG A 153 1.87 73.82 -0.14
N GLU A 154 3.13 73.53 0.20
CA GLU A 154 4.04 74.47 0.86
C GLU A 154 4.40 75.65 -0.05
N GLU A 155 4.68 75.41 -1.33
CA GLU A 155 4.89 76.45 -2.33
C GLU A 155 3.65 77.33 -2.49
N LYS A 156 2.45 76.75 -2.64
CA LYS A 156 1.19 77.50 -2.69
C LYS A 156 0.97 78.34 -1.42
N LYS A 157 1.31 77.82 -0.24
CA LYS A 157 1.26 78.60 1.02
C LYS A 157 2.24 79.75 0.99
N LYS A 158 3.48 79.54 0.55
CA LYS A 158 4.50 80.60 0.40
C LYS A 158 4.04 81.66 -0.58
N ASP A 159 3.52 81.27 -1.75
CA ASP A 159 2.98 82.19 -2.75
C ASP A 159 1.77 82.97 -2.22
N TYR A 160 0.89 82.31 -1.45
CA TYR A 160 -0.24 82.97 -0.82
C TYR A 160 0.23 83.99 0.22
N LEU A 161 1.21 83.62 1.06
CA LEU A 161 1.82 84.52 2.03
C LEU A 161 2.52 85.71 1.34
N ALA A 162 3.30 85.46 0.29
CA ALA A 162 3.94 86.49 -0.51
C ALA A 162 2.91 87.44 -1.13
N ARG A 163 1.83 86.91 -1.74
CA ARG A 163 0.70 87.72 -2.24
C ARG A 163 -0.02 88.48 -1.14
N LYS A 164 -0.21 87.90 0.03
CA LYS A 164 -0.85 88.59 1.16
C LYS A 164 0.04 89.72 1.69
N MET A 165 1.35 89.51 1.77
CA MET A 165 2.33 90.42 2.35
C MET A 165 3.01 91.34 1.32
N HIS A 166 2.63 91.26 0.03
CA HIS A 166 3.26 92.02 -1.06
C HIS A 166 3.23 93.54 -0.84
N TYR A 167 2.23 94.04 -0.11
CA TYR A 167 2.09 95.45 0.24
C TYR A 167 3.25 95.97 1.09
N LEU A 168 3.92 95.12 1.90
CA LEU A 168 5.08 95.50 2.72
C LEU A 168 6.35 95.74 1.89
N LEU A 169 6.49 95.04 0.76
CA LEU A 169 7.58 95.24 -0.20
C LEU A 169 7.27 96.39 -1.16
N SER A 170 6.02 96.55 -1.56
CA SER A 170 5.60 97.60 -2.51
C SER A 170 5.66 99.01 -1.93
N THR A 171 5.74 99.16 -0.61
CA THR A 171 5.79 100.47 0.06
C THR A 171 7.17 101.14 0.04
N GLU A 172 8.24 100.44 -0.34
CA GLU A 172 9.58 101.05 -0.44
C GLU A 172 9.98 101.50 -1.85
N GLN A 173 9.27 101.05 -2.90
CA GLN A 173 9.58 101.41 -4.28
C GLN A 173 8.49 102.30 -4.88
N GLY A 174 8.85 103.57 -5.14
CA GLY A 174 8.04 104.51 -5.90
C GLY A 174 7.91 104.13 -7.38
N PRO A 175 7.14 104.89 -8.18
CA PRO A 175 6.70 104.54 -9.54
C PRO A 175 7.80 104.41 -10.61
N PHE A 176 9.08 104.62 -10.27
CA PHE A 176 10.20 104.58 -11.22
C PHE A 176 11.14 103.41 -10.88
N ARG A 177 11.32 102.48 -11.83
CA ARG A 177 12.33 101.42 -11.74
C ARG A 177 13.73 102.00 -11.93
N ASP A 178 14.74 101.36 -11.34
CA ASP A 178 16.14 101.73 -11.53
C ASP A 178 16.51 101.65 -13.04
N PRO A 179 17.12 102.69 -13.63
CA PRO A 179 17.52 102.74 -15.04
C PRO A 179 18.29 101.50 -15.53
N VAL A 180 19.07 100.86 -14.65
CA VAL A 180 19.89 99.69 -15.00
C VAL A 180 19.01 98.46 -15.32
N GLU A 181 17.92 98.25 -14.59
CA GLU A 181 17.01 97.10 -14.82
C GLU A 181 16.23 97.26 -16.14
N VAL A 182 15.82 98.49 -16.46
CA VAL A 182 15.09 98.80 -17.69
C VAL A 182 15.96 98.52 -18.92
N LEU A 183 17.26 98.86 -18.85
CA LEU A 183 18.21 98.56 -19.91
C LEU A 183 18.42 97.05 -20.08
N GLN A 184 18.54 96.29 -18.99
CA GLN A 184 18.70 94.83 -19.05
C GLN A 184 17.49 94.12 -19.67
N GLN A 185 16.27 94.58 -19.37
CA GLN A 185 15.07 94.05 -20.03
C GLN A 185 15.04 94.35 -21.53
N ARG A 186 15.48 95.54 -21.95
CA ARG A 186 15.47 95.94 -23.36
C ARG A 186 16.45 95.14 -24.22
N TYR A 187 17.55 94.68 -23.62
CA TYR A 187 18.58 93.90 -24.32
C TYR A 187 18.54 92.40 -24.03
N LYS A 188 17.46 91.88 -23.43
CA LYS A 188 17.32 90.45 -23.19
C LYS A 188 17.17 89.69 -24.52
N PRO A 189 18.09 88.76 -24.86
CA PRO A 189 18.01 88.00 -26.11
C PRO A 189 16.76 87.11 -26.11
N LEU A 190 16.09 87.02 -27.27
CA LEU A 190 14.90 86.19 -27.46
C LEU A 190 15.31 84.71 -27.46
N GLU A 191 14.80 83.93 -26.50
CA GLU A 191 14.94 82.48 -26.52
C GLU A 191 13.97 81.85 -27.53
N PRO A 192 14.41 80.85 -28.32
CA PRO A 192 13.52 80.12 -29.23
C PRO A 192 12.40 79.42 -28.47
N SER A 193 11.17 79.50 -28.97
CA SER A 193 10.03 78.76 -28.42
C SER A 193 10.31 77.25 -28.42
N LEU A 194 9.93 76.54 -27.34
CA LEU A 194 10.10 75.09 -27.11
C LEU A 194 9.76 74.18 -28.31
N GLN A 195 8.91 74.63 -29.24
CA GLN A 195 8.60 73.88 -30.47
C GLN A 195 9.77 73.79 -31.47
N GLY A 196 10.78 74.65 -31.39
CA GLY A 196 11.96 74.62 -32.28
C GLY A 196 13.11 73.73 -31.83
N ALA A 197 13.10 73.23 -30.58
CA ALA A 197 14.21 72.46 -30.01
C ALA A 197 14.05 70.93 -30.16
N ALA A 198 12.84 70.44 -30.42
CA ALA A 198 12.59 69.02 -30.67
C ALA A 198 12.84 68.71 -32.15
N SER A 199 14.09 68.38 -32.49
CA SER A 199 14.40 67.80 -33.81
C SER A 199 13.75 66.41 -33.96
N ASP A 200 13.40 66.04 -35.20
CA ASP A 200 12.81 64.76 -35.59
C ASP A 200 13.63 63.52 -35.12
N MET A 201 14.90 63.73 -34.74
CA MET A 201 15.80 62.69 -34.22
C MET A 201 15.40 62.18 -32.82
N SER A 202 14.67 62.96 -32.04
CA SER A 202 14.26 62.58 -30.67
C SER A 202 13.31 61.38 -30.65
N LEU A 203 12.44 61.28 -31.66
CA LEU A 203 11.43 60.22 -31.76
C LEU A 203 12.03 58.90 -32.25
N GLN A 204 13.05 58.97 -33.12
CA GLN A 204 13.80 57.79 -33.57
C GLN A 204 14.62 57.18 -32.42
N LEU A 205 15.34 58.03 -31.65
CA LEU A 205 16.10 57.60 -30.47
C LEU A 205 15.22 56.93 -29.41
N ALA A 206 13.99 57.40 -29.22
CA ALA A 206 13.04 56.78 -28.31
C ALA A 206 12.59 55.38 -28.77
N ARG A 207 12.39 55.17 -30.08
CA ARG A 207 12.00 53.87 -30.65
C ARG A 207 13.13 52.83 -30.57
N GLU A 208 14.38 53.25 -30.74
CA GLU A 208 15.53 52.36 -30.63
C GLU A 208 15.73 51.84 -29.21
N LYS A 209 15.58 52.72 -28.19
CA LYS A 209 15.62 52.31 -26.78
C LYS A 209 14.58 51.24 -26.43
N VAL A 210 13.35 51.37 -26.95
CA VAL A 210 12.29 50.37 -26.70
C VAL A 210 12.66 49.00 -27.29
N LYS A 211 13.22 48.96 -28.51
CA LYS A 211 13.69 47.71 -29.13
C LYS A 211 14.82 47.04 -28.33
N GLU A 212 15.74 47.80 -27.77
CA GLU A 212 16.83 47.26 -26.95
C GLU A 212 16.31 46.63 -25.65
N GLU A 213 15.33 47.26 -25.00
CA GLU A 213 14.72 46.73 -23.78
C GLU A 213 13.94 45.44 -24.01
N GLU A 214 13.22 45.33 -25.14
CA GLU A 214 12.53 44.10 -25.53
C GLU A 214 13.51 42.95 -25.80
N TRP A 215 14.65 43.23 -26.44
CA TRP A 215 15.69 42.23 -26.68
C TRP A 215 16.32 41.70 -25.40
N ARG A 216 16.61 42.57 -24.40
CA ARG A 216 17.14 42.12 -23.10
C ARG A 216 16.19 41.20 -22.33
N LYS A 217 14.88 41.29 -22.58
CA LYS A 217 13.86 40.54 -21.84
C LYS A 217 13.53 39.16 -22.45
N ARG A 218 14.16 38.75 -23.56
CA ARG A 218 13.95 37.42 -24.16
C ARG A 218 14.76 36.35 -23.43
N LEU A 219 14.08 35.30 -22.94
CA LEU A 219 14.68 34.16 -22.24
C LEU A 219 15.02 32.97 -23.17
N HIS A 220 14.42 32.89 -24.36
CA HIS A 220 14.71 31.89 -25.39
C HIS A 220 14.50 32.48 -26.79
N ASP A 221 15.35 32.08 -27.75
CA ASP A 221 15.31 32.52 -29.15
C ASP A 221 14.37 31.67 -30.03
N ASP A 222 13.81 30.60 -29.48
CA ASP A 222 12.96 29.68 -30.22
C ASP A 222 11.64 30.36 -30.61
N VAL A 223 11.36 30.38 -31.92
CA VAL A 223 10.10 30.90 -32.46
C VAL A 223 8.96 30.03 -31.96
N PHE A 224 7.96 30.65 -31.32
CA PHE A 224 6.76 29.94 -30.86
C PHE A 224 6.04 29.31 -32.06
N LEU A 225 6.19 27.99 -32.23
CA LEU A 225 5.47 27.24 -33.24
C LEU A 225 4.06 26.91 -32.74
N PRO A 226 3.01 27.05 -33.58
CA PRO A 226 1.67 26.64 -33.22
C PRO A 226 1.61 25.13 -32.96
N PHE A 227 0.74 24.72 -32.01
CA PHE A 227 0.61 23.34 -31.50
C PHE A 227 0.39 22.26 -32.59
N SER A 228 0.02 22.63 -33.81
CA SER A 228 -0.18 21.73 -34.95
C SER A 228 1.11 21.31 -35.67
N GLY A 229 2.26 21.92 -35.36
CA GLY A 229 3.54 21.69 -36.06
C GLY A 229 4.54 20.78 -35.33
N HIS A 230 4.16 20.13 -34.22
CA HIS A 230 5.10 19.30 -33.47
C HIS A 230 5.25 17.92 -34.10
N GLU A 231 6.39 17.65 -34.73
CA GLU A 231 6.78 16.27 -35.06
C GLU A 231 7.11 15.52 -33.75
N PRO A 232 6.51 14.35 -33.47
CA PRO A 232 6.78 13.62 -32.25
C PRO A 232 8.23 13.12 -32.23
N ASP A 233 8.97 13.44 -31.17
CA ASP A 233 10.35 12.99 -31.00
C ASP A 233 10.46 11.47 -31.12
N LYS A 234 11.42 10.99 -31.92
CA LYS A 234 11.72 9.57 -32.02
C LYS A 234 12.15 9.05 -30.64
N TYR A 235 11.37 8.11 -30.10
CA TYR A 235 11.69 7.45 -28.84
C TYR A 235 13.06 6.76 -28.92
N VAL A 236 14.00 7.21 -28.08
CA VAL A 236 15.32 6.57 -27.91
C VAL A 236 15.24 5.60 -26.73
N PRO A 237 15.35 4.28 -26.94
CA PRO A 237 15.33 3.31 -25.85
C PRO A 237 16.55 3.47 -24.93
N SER A 238 16.37 3.27 -23.63
CA SER A 238 17.46 3.28 -22.65
C SER A 238 18.55 2.26 -22.98
N ILE A 239 19.82 2.57 -22.70
CA ILE A 239 21.01 1.73 -22.93
C ILE A 239 20.83 0.26 -22.46
N GLN A 240 20.07 0.04 -21.39
CA GLN A 240 19.81 -1.29 -20.84
C GLN A 240 18.90 -2.19 -21.70
N ARG A 241 18.12 -1.60 -22.63
CA ARG A 241 17.22 -2.32 -23.54
C ARG A 241 17.82 -2.53 -24.93
N THR A 242 18.90 -1.81 -25.26
CA THR A 242 19.60 -1.89 -26.55
C THR A 242 20.81 -2.81 -26.43
N SER A 243 20.59 -4.12 -26.29
CA SER A 243 21.69 -5.11 -26.36
C SER A 243 21.71 -5.79 -27.73
N LYS A 244 22.91 -6.16 -28.21
CA LYS A 244 23.11 -6.91 -29.47
C LYS A 244 22.36 -8.25 -29.49
N TYR A 245 22.03 -8.81 -28.32
CA TYR A 245 21.50 -10.15 -28.17
C TYR A 245 19.96 -10.21 -28.00
N GLY A 246 19.26 -9.07 -28.09
CA GLY A 246 17.82 -9.00 -27.87
C GLY A 246 17.41 -9.37 -26.44
N GLN A 247 16.11 -9.29 -26.15
CA GLN A 247 15.57 -9.69 -24.85
C GLN A 247 15.57 -11.22 -24.74
N THR A 248 16.28 -11.78 -23.77
CA THR A 248 16.30 -13.24 -23.53
C THR A 248 14.90 -13.74 -23.16
N SER A 249 14.45 -14.83 -23.76
CA SER A 249 13.13 -15.47 -23.52
C SER A 249 13.00 -16.16 -22.16
N TYR A 250 13.98 -15.96 -21.28
CA TYR A 250 14.06 -16.58 -19.96
C TYR A 250 12.92 -16.06 -19.06
N GLY A 251 12.05 -16.97 -18.63
CA GLY A 251 10.87 -16.66 -17.81
C GLY A 251 9.53 -16.65 -18.54
N LEU A 252 9.51 -16.64 -19.88
CA LEU A 252 8.26 -16.76 -20.66
C LEU A 252 7.84 -18.23 -20.86
N LYS A 253 8.80 -19.14 -21.03
CA LYS A 253 8.52 -20.52 -21.46
C LYS A 253 8.55 -21.59 -20.36
N HIS A 254 9.29 -21.36 -19.27
CA HIS A 254 9.60 -22.41 -18.28
C HIS A 254 9.23 -22.09 -16.83
N PHE A 255 8.58 -20.94 -16.58
CA PHE A 255 8.17 -20.54 -15.23
C PHE A 255 6.67 -20.65 -14.96
N ARG A 256 5.87 -21.16 -15.93
CA ARG A 256 4.42 -21.30 -15.78
C ARG A 256 4.03 -22.78 -15.78
N GLU A 257 3.34 -23.13 -14.70
CA GLU A 257 2.87 -24.46 -14.29
C GLU A 257 2.16 -25.24 -15.41
N GLU A 258 2.46 -26.55 -15.49
CA GLU A 258 2.06 -27.48 -16.55
C GLU A 258 0.55 -27.81 -16.63
N TYR A 259 -0.29 -27.32 -15.70
CA TYR A 259 -1.70 -27.72 -15.62
C TYR A 259 -2.66 -26.53 -15.44
N PRO A 260 -2.98 -25.78 -16.51
CA PRO A 260 -3.97 -24.69 -16.46
C PRO A 260 -5.36 -25.16 -16.03
N GLU A 261 -5.73 -26.42 -16.32
CA GLU A 261 -7.07 -26.96 -16.00
C GLU A 261 -7.35 -27.12 -14.51
N LYS A 262 -6.31 -27.13 -13.67
CA LYS A 262 -6.46 -27.23 -12.20
C LYS A 262 -7.15 -26.02 -11.57
N TRP A 263 -7.18 -24.89 -12.27
CA TRP A 263 -7.64 -23.60 -11.75
C TRP A 263 -8.78 -22.97 -12.58
N ILE A 264 -9.13 -23.54 -13.74
CA ILE A 264 -10.31 -23.13 -14.50
C ILE A 264 -11.52 -23.80 -13.87
N THR A 265 -12.04 -23.21 -12.80
CA THR A 265 -13.37 -23.56 -12.31
C THR A 265 -14.41 -22.82 -13.14
N ASN A 266 -15.46 -23.50 -13.62
CA ASN A 266 -16.64 -22.86 -14.28
C ASN A 266 -17.47 -21.95 -13.33
N LYS A 267 -16.91 -21.54 -12.20
CA LYS A 267 -17.57 -20.73 -11.19
C LYS A 267 -16.93 -19.35 -11.21
N ASP A 268 -17.76 -18.34 -11.41
CA ASP A 268 -17.34 -16.95 -11.29
C ASP A 268 -16.87 -16.65 -9.87
N PHE A 269 -15.91 -15.74 -9.74
CA PHE A 269 -15.43 -15.31 -8.43
C PHE A 269 -16.55 -14.60 -7.66
N LEU A 270 -16.89 -15.11 -6.47
CA LEU A 270 -17.83 -14.46 -5.56
C LEU A 270 -17.17 -13.17 -5.00
N THR A 271 -17.65 -12.01 -5.46
CA THR A 271 -17.20 -10.72 -4.94
C THR A 271 -17.82 -10.46 -3.57
N VAL A 272 -17.00 -10.39 -2.52
CA VAL A 272 -17.42 -10.14 -1.13
C VAL A 272 -17.88 -8.69 -0.90
N LEU A 273 -17.62 -7.79 -1.84
CA LEU A 273 -18.00 -6.37 -1.79
C LEU A 273 -18.88 -6.00 -2.99
N PRO A 274 -19.87 -5.10 -2.81
CA PRO A 274 -20.70 -4.62 -3.91
C PRO A 274 -19.83 -3.92 -4.95
N SER A 275 -20.08 -4.21 -6.24
CA SER A 275 -19.31 -3.60 -7.32
C SER A 275 -19.54 -2.09 -7.34
N ILE A 276 -18.46 -1.31 -7.29
CA ILE A 276 -18.51 0.13 -7.56
C ILE A 276 -19.15 0.32 -8.94
N HIS A 277 -20.19 1.16 -9.05
CA HIS A 277 -21.00 1.36 -10.26
C HIS A 277 -20.18 1.60 -11.54
N LEU A 278 -19.03 2.27 -11.42
CA LEU A 278 -18.11 2.51 -12.53
C LEU A 278 -17.59 1.21 -13.16
N PHE A 279 -17.29 0.19 -12.36
CA PHE A 279 -16.81 -1.12 -12.83
C PHE A 279 -17.94 -2.08 -13.22
N GLY A 280 -19.20 -1.80 -12.86
CA GLY A 280 -20.35 -2.57 -13.36
C GLY A 280 -20.57 -2.42 -14.87
N LYS A 281 -20.26 -1.22 -15.42
CA LYS A 281 -20.38 -0.93 -16.85
C LYS A 281 -19.29 -1.62 -17.68
N TYR A 282 -18.07 -1.72 -17.14
CA TYR A 282 -16.93 -2.33 -17.83
C TYR A 282 -16.68 -3.80 -17.43
N GLY A 283 -17.22 -4.29 -16.32
CA GLY A 283 -17.00 -5.67 -15.85
C GLY A 283 -17.58 -6.72 -16.79
N LYS A 284 -18.63 -6.37 -17.57
CA LYS A 284 -19.24 -7.26 -18.55
C LYS A 284 -18.35 -7.57 -19.76
N THR A 285 -17.35 -6.73 -20.06
CA THR A 285 -16.43 -6.97 -21.19
C THR A 285 -15.26 -7.89 -20.85
N TYR A 286 -15.04 -8.22 -19.58
CA TYR A 286 -13.88 -9.00 -19.13
C TYR A 286 -14.21 -10.40 -18.59
N SER A 287 -15.50 -10.74 -18.44
CA SER A 287 -15.95 -11.97 -17.75
C SER A 287 -16.18 -13.18 -18.67
N ARG A 288 -15.49 -13.26 -19.80
CA ARG A 288 -15.27 -14.52 -20.54
C ARG A 288 -13.83 -14.54 -20.98
N ALA A 289 -12.99 -15.25 -20.22
CA ALA A 289 -11.67 -15.75 -20.58
C ALA A 289 -11.08 -15.19 -21.91
N GLY A 290 -10.77 -13.89 -21.96
CA GLY A 290 -9.99 -13.29 -23.03
C GLY A 290 -10.56 -13.30 -24.47
N GLN A 291 -11.87 -13.39 -24.70
CA GLN A 291 -12.43 -13.10 -26.03
C GLN A 291 -12.95 -11.66 -26.10
N ILE A 292 -12.25 -10.84 -26.89
CA ILE A 292 -12.71 -9.53 -27.36
C ILE A 292 -13.78 -9.80 -28.44
N VAL A 293 -14.98 -9.27 -28.26
CA VAL A 293 -15.91 -8.97 -29.36
C VAL A 293 -15.80 -7.49 -29.63
#